data_AF-A0A4R5KE64-F1
#
_entry.id   AF-A0A4R5KE64-F1
#
_cell.length_a   1.000
_cell.length_b   1.000
_cell.length_c   1.000
_cell.angle_alpha   90.00
_cell.angle_beta   90.00
_cell.angle_gamma   90.00
#
_symmetry.space_group_name_H-M   'P 1'
#
loop_
_entity.id
_entity.type
_entity.pdbx_description
1 polymer ?
#
loop_
_entity_poly.entity_id
_entity_poly.type
_entity_poly.pdbx_seq_one_letter_code
_entity_poly.pdbx_strand_id
1 'polypeptide(L)'
;MTSLLETMARYEMTASWAVWPPSVSYERTSDISFPTNDLDGILHARSVVLGLNPGAPKVVRRPWHNFHTAGGHNDHFLAEAFRDTVHWGAYMTDLLSEVNSKSATLDLSGGTIRRDVAVLVDQLQTLEAADPLFILIGTKTAKAFTDHAPVLSDGLGLARVRSVAVPHYSAANGRVHGNSPCKYRQLVLAALTAADD
;
A
#
# COMPACT_ATOMS: atom_id res chain seq x y z
N MET A 1 1.62 24.28 9.62
CA MET A 1 0.72 23.23 9.11
C MET A 1 1.07 21.97 9.88
N THR A 2 0.09 21.19 10.32
CA THR A 2 0.35 19.90 10.98
C THR A 2 0.90 18.92 9.94
N SER A 3 1.94 18.16 10.29
CA SER A 3 2.53 17.19 9.36
C SER A 3 1.54 16.06 9.07
N LEU A 4 1.67 15.38 7.91
CA LEU A 4 0.80 14.23 7.60
C LEU A 4 1.00 13.06 8.58
N LEU A 5 2.18 12.93 9.19
CA LEU A 5 2.43 11.94 10.24
C LEU A 5 1.62 12.23 11.50
N GLU A 6 1.58 13.48 11.96
CA GLU A 6 0.76 13.89 13.10
C GLU A 6 -0.73 13.73 12.81
N THR A 7 -1.18 14.17 11.63
CA THR A 7 -2.57 14.02 11.16
C THR A 7 -3.02 12.55 11.17
N MET A 8 -2.12 11.64 10.78
CA MET A 8 -2.42 10.21 10.66
C MET A 8 -2.01 9.37 11.87
N ALA A 9 -1.52 9.96 12.96
CA ALA A 9 -0.93 9.24 14.10
C ALA A 9 -1.84 8.11 14.65
N ARG A 10 -3.17 8.27 14.59
CA ARG A 10 -4.14 7.22 15.00
C ARG A 10 -4.04 5.91 14.18
N TYR A 11 -3.39 5.93 13.02
CA TYR A 11 -3.22 4.79 12.11
C TYR A 11 -1.77 4.30 12.01
N GLU A 12 -0.84 4.84 12.79
CA GLU A 12 0.59 4.54 12.68
C GLU A 12 0.93 3.06 12.84
N MET A 13 0.04 2.28 13.46
CA MET A 13 0.21 0.84 13.69
C MET A 13 -0.43 -0.04 12.60
N THR A 14 -1.19 0.56 11.69
CA THR A 14 -1.97 -0.14 10.65
C THR A 14 -1.73 0.38 9.25
N ALA A 15 -1.05 1.52 9.12
CA ALA A 15 -0.69 2.16 7.86
C ALA A 15 0.77 2.61 7.86
N SER A 16 1.26 2.95 6.69
CA SER A 16 2.63 3.40 6.45
C SER A 16 2.66 4.31 5.21
N TRP A 17 3.85 4.60 4.70
CA TRP A 17 4.07 5.39 3.51
C TRP A 17 5.16 4.75 2.65
N ALA A 18 5.05 4.89 1.33
CA ALA A 18 5.96 4.32 0.35
C ALA A 18 7.26 5.15 0.28
N VAL A 19 8.00 5.16 1.38
CA VAL A 19 9.22 5.93 1.56
C VAL A 19 10.22 5.14 2.39
N TRP A 20 11.47 5.17 1.96
CA TRP A 20 12.58 4.43 2.57
C TRP A 20 13.85 5.29 2.59
N PRO A 21 14.85 4.97 3.43
CA PRO A 21 16.15 5.62 3.40
C PRO A 21 16.74 5.63 1.99
N PRO A 22 17.26 6.77 1.48
CA PRO A 22 17.74 6.89 0.12
C PRO A 22 18.75 5.80 -0.26
N SER A 23 18.58 5.21 -1.44
CA SER A 23 19.51 4.22 -2.00
C SER A 23 19.57 4.32 -3.52
N VAL A 24 20.71 3.95 -4.11
CA VAL A 24 20.87 3.84 -5.58
C VAL A 24 20.09 2.65 -6.16
N SER A 25 19.86 1.63 -5.34
CA SER A 25 19.03 0.45 -5.63
C SER A 25 18.56 -0.19 -4.33
N TYR A 26 17.39 -0.83 -4.36
CA TYR A 26 16.91 -1.64 -3.23
C TYR A 26 17.04 -3.13 -3.52
N GLU A 27 17.84 -3.78 -2.68
CA GLU A 27 18.07 -5.22 -2.67
C GLU A 27 17.64 -5.81 -1.33
N ARG A 28 17.72 -7.14 -1.21
CA ARG A 28 17.29 -7.85 0.01
C ARG A 28 18.02 -7.39 1.28
N THR A 29 19.24 -6.87 1.15
CA THR A 29 20.10 -6.38 2.24
C THR A 29 20.00 -4.88 2.47
N SER A 30 19.22 -4.15 1.67
CA SER A 30 19.05 -2.70 1.84
C SER A 30 18.31 -2.37 3.13
N ASP A 31 18.57 -1.18 3.66
CA ASP A 31 17.77 -0.64 4.75
C ASP A 31 16.36 -0.31 4.25
N ILE A 32 15.38 -0.99 4.83
CA ILE A 32 13.94 -0.84 4.54
C ILE A 32 13.17 -0.32 5.75
N SER A 33 13.86 0.26 6.73
CA SER A 33 13.23 0.93 7.86
C SER A 33 12.38 2.13 7.39
N PHE A 34 11.41 2.52 8.21
CA PHE A 34 10.73 3.80 7.98
C PHE A 34 11.70 4.94 8.31
N PRO A 35 11.91 5.91 7.41
CA PRO A 35 12.86 7.00 7.63
C PRO A 35 12.49 7.87 8.83
N THR A 36 13.50 8.43 9.51
CA THR A 36 13.34 9.31 10.68
C THR A 36 13.64 10.78 10.40
N ASN A 37 14.03 11.11 9.17
CA ASN A 37 14.21 12.50 8.72
C ASN A 37 12.87 13.20 8.53
N ASP A 38 12.92 14.51 8.33
CA ASP A 38 11.76 15.29 7.91
C ASP A 38 11.23 14.76 6.57
N LEU A 39 9.92 14.45 6.54
CA LEU A 39 9.20 13.93 5.39
C LEU A 39 8.15 14.92 4.84
N ASP A 40 8.15 16.15 5.36
CA ASP A 40 7.27 17.21 4.87
C ASP A 40 7.51 17.47 3.38
N GLY A 41 6.41 17.55 2.61
CA GLY A 41 6.44 17.69 1.16
C GLY A 41 6.78 16.41 0.38
N ILE A 42 7.20 15.33 1.06
CA ILE A 42 7.40 14.01 0.45
C ILE A 42 6.10 13.19 0.53
N LEU A 43 5.51 13.13 1.72
CA LEU A 43 4.31 12.33 1.96
C LEU A 43 3.09 12.91 1.23
N HIS A 44 2.26 12.05 0.67
CA HIS A 44 1.05 12.49 -0.04
C HIS A 44 -0.02 11.40 -0.17
N ALA A 45 -1.27 11.84 -0.37
CA ALA A 45 -2.40 10.94 -0.64
C ALA A 45 -2.81 10.87 -2.12
N ARG A 46 -2.07 11.49 -3.05
CA ARG A 46 -2.35 11.42 -4.51
C ARG A 46 -2.37 9.99 -5.08
N SER A 47 -1.63 9.10 -4.44
CA SER A 47 -1.64 7.68 -4.72
C SER A 47 -1.72 6.93 -3.39
N VAL A 48 -2.40 5.78 -3.41
CA VAL A 48 -2.61 4.93 -2.25
C VAL A 48 -2.20 3.52 -2.62
N VAL A 49 -1.15 3.01 -1.98
CA VAL A 49 -0.71 1.61 -2.15
C VAL A 49 -1.55 0.74 -1.23
N LEU A 50 -2.33 -0.16 -1.82
CA LEU A 50 -3.30 -0.95 -1.08
C LEU A 50 -2.92 -2.43 -1.08
N GLY A 51 -2.66 -2.96 0.11
CA GLY A 51 -2.59 -4.39 0.37
C GLY A 51 -3.97 -5.01 0.63
N LEU A 52 -4.06 -6.33 0.67
CA LEU A 52 -5.33 -6.99 1.03
C LEU A 52 -5.57 -6.90 2.54
N ASN A 53 -4.58 -7.33 3.32
CA ASN A 53 -4.67 -7.50 4.75
C ASN A 53 -3.26 -7.72 5.36
N PRO A 54 -3.06 -7.42 6.65
CA PRO A 54 -1.80 -7.71 7.32
C PRO A 54 -1.39 -9.19 7.36
N GLY A 55 -0.20 -9.49 6.85
CA GLY A 55 0.26 -10.87 6.64
C GLY A 55 0.84 -11.63 7.85
N ALA A 56 1.02 -11.04 9.04
CA ALA A 56 1.67 -11.76 10.15
C ALA A 56 1.29 -11.28 11.56
N PRO A 57 0.79 -12.17 12.45
CA PRO A 57 0.52 -11.85 13.85
C PRO A 57 1.77 -11.84 14.74
N LYS A 58 2.92 -12.32 14.25
CA LYS A 58 4.17 -12.47 15.04
C LYS A 58 5.18 -11.34 14.85
N VAL A 59 4.87 -10.32 14.05
CA VAL A 59 5.76 -9.18 13.84
C VAL A 59 5.49 -8.15 14.93
N VAL A 60 6.55 -7.76 15.66
CA VAL A 60 6.48 -6.59 16.55
C VAL A 60 6.33 -5.37 15.66
N ARG A 61 5.09 -4.88 15.55
CA ARG A 61 4.80 -3.65 14.83
C ARG A 61 5.39 -2.47 15.59
N ARG A 62 5.93 -1.50 14.84
CA ARG A 62 6.27 -0.17 15.34
C ARG A 62 5.55 0.85 14.47
N PRO A 63 5.39 2.09 14.95
CA PRO A 63 4.81 3.16 14.16
C PRO A 63 5.43 3.24 12.76
N TRP A 64 4.56 3.35 11.75
CA TRP A 64 4.89 3.55 10.34
C TRP A 64 5.71 2.43 9.70
N HIS A 65 5.85 1.28 10.37
CA HIS A 65 6.45 0.13 9.74
C HIS A 65 5.68 -0.25 8.47
N ASN A 66 6.41 -0.41 7.37
CA ASN A 66 5.91 -0.92 6.10
C ASN A 66 5.21 -2.28 6.29
N PHE A 67 4.44 -2.72 5.28
CA PHE A 67 3.59 -3.92 5.35
C PHE A 67 4.24 -5.14 6.02
N HIS A 68 5.56 -5.32 5.93
CA HIS A 68 6.22 -6.51 6.46
C HIS A 68 7.63 -6.31 7.08
N THR A 69 7.74 -5.61 8.20
CA THR A 69 9.04 -5.34 8.87
C THR A 69 9.54 -6.45 9.81
N ALA A 70 9.76 -7.67 9.29
CA ALA A 70 10.56 -8.72 9.94
C ALA A 70 11.52 -9.37 8.93
N GLY A 71 12.55 -10.07 9.42
CA GLY A 71 13.54 -10.73 8.56
C GLY A 71 12.89 -11.70 7.58
N GLY A 72 13.12 -11.49 6.28
CA GLY A 72 12.65 -12.38 5.20
C GLY A 72 11.53 -11.82 4.31
N HIS A 73 11.07 -10.60 4.57
CA HIS A 73 10.05 -9.96 3.75
C HIS A 73 10.63 -9.12 2.60
N ASN A 74 9.80 -8.90 1.58
CA ASN A 74 10.23 -8.39 0.28
C ASN A 74 9.92 -6.91 0.07
N ASP A 75 9.83 -6.10 1.13
CA ASP A 75 9.47 -4.67 0.99
C ASP A 75 10.48 -3.87 0.15
N HIS A 76 11.72 -4.34 0.03
CA HIS A 76 12.72 -3.81 -0.91
C HIS A 76 12.25 -3.86 -2.38
N PHE A 77 11.30 -4.73 -2.74
CA PHE A 77 10.67 -4.74 -4.06
C PHE A 77 9.77 -3.51 -4.26
N LEU A 78 9.01 -3.10 -3.24
CA LEU A 78 8.19 -1.89 -3.31
C LEU A 78 9.08 -0.65 -3.32
N ALA A 79 10.11 -0.62 -2.48
CA ALA A 79 11.10 0.45 -2.48
C ALA A 79 11.75 0.60 -3.87
N GLU A 80 12.21 -0.49 -4.46
CA GLU A 80 12.76 -0.46 -5.82
C GLU A 80 11.71 -0.09 -6.86
N ALA A 81 10.44 -0.50 -6.72
CA ALA A 81 9.40 -0.17 -7.68
C ALA A 81 9.02 1.32 -7.69
N PHE A 82 8.99 1.96 -6.52
CA PHE A 82 8.55 3.35 -6.39
C PHE A 82 9.70 4.37 -6.36
N ARG A 83 10.95 3.94 -6.20
CA ARG A 83 12.14 4.81 -6.27
C ARG A 83 12.09 5.69 -7.52
N ASP A 84 12.33 6.98 -7.38
CA ASP A 84 12.32 7.97 -8.47
C ASP A 84 10.98 8.04 -9.26
N THR A 85 9.86 7.68 -8.63
CA THR A 85 8.51 7.83 -9.21
C THR A 85 7.70 8.88 -8.45
N VAL A 86 6.62 9.37 -9.08
CA VAL A 86 5.65 10.27 -8.43
C VAL A 86 4.85 9.60 -7.30
N HIS A 87 5.00 8.28 -7.12
CA HIS A 87 4.37 7.51 -6.06
C HIS A 87 5.29 7.32 -4.84
N TRP A 88 6.51 7.85 -4.88
CA TRP A 88 7.37 7.94 -3.70
C TRP A 88 6.73 8.85 -2.66
N GLY A 89 6.56 8.35 -1.43
CA GLY A 89 5.81 9.03 -0.38
C GLY A 89 4.29 8.81 -0.43
N ALA A 90 3.79 7.91 -1.29
CA ALA A 90 2.38 7.54 -1.31
C ALA A 90 1.91 6.89 -0.01
N TYR A 91 0.67 7.13 0.40
CA TYR A 91 0.08 6.48 1.56
C TYR A 91 -0.06 4.96 1.34
N MET A 92 0.22 4.14 2.37
CA MET A 92 0.13 2.69 2.30
C MET A 92 -0.78 2.15 3.40
N THR A 93 -1.74 1.31 3.03
CA THR A 93 -2.60 0.62 4.01
C THR A 93 -3.16 -0.67 3.42
N ASP A 94 -3.84 -1.47 4.24
CA ASP A 94 -4.56 -2.65 3.80
C ASP A 94 -6.07 -2.34 3.62
N LEU A 95 -6.72 -3.06 2.70
CA LEU A 95 -8.17 -3.00 2.52
C LEU A 95 -8.92 -3.59 3.71
N LEU A 96 -8.37 -4.64 4.34
CA LEU A 96 -8.95 -5.32 5.50
C LEU A 96 -8.10 -5.10 6.75
N SER A 97 -8.76 -4.96 7.88
CA SER A 97 -8.10 -4.81 9.18
C SER A 97 -7.67 -6.15 9.80
N GLU A 98 -8.20 -7.27 9.28
CA GLU A 98 -7.94 -8.61 9.79
C GLU A 98 -6.45 -9.02 9.60
N VAL A 99 -5.76 -9.26 10.72
CA VAL A 99 -4.39 -9.76 10.70
C VAL A 99 -4.38 -11.27 10.45
N ASN A 100 -4.01 -11.67 9.23
CA ASN A 100 -4.05 -13.06 8.81
C ASN A 100 -3.05 -13.38 7.68
N SER A 101 -2.14 -14.32 7.95
CA SER A 101 -1.17 -14.80 6.95
C SER A 101 -1.77 -15.60 5.79
N LYS A 102 -3.01 -16.09 5.93
CA LYS A 102 -3.71 -16.93 4.96
C LYS A 102 -4.89 -16.18 4.38
N SER A 103 -4.66 -15.45 3.29
CA SER A 103 -5.71 -14.69 2.60
C SER A 103 -6.90 -15.52 2.07
N ALA A 104 -6.85 -16.86 2.11
CA ALA A 104 -7.97 -17.72 1.73
C ALA A 104 -9.02 -17.87 2.84
N THR A 105 -8.71 -17.47 4.08
CA THR A 105 -9.62 -17.61 5.23
C THR A 105 -10.16 -16.27 5.72
N LEU A 106 -9.94 -15.20 4.96
CA LEU A 106 -10.40 -13.86 5.31
C LEU A 106 -11.93 -13.79 5.22
N ASP A 107 -12.54 -13.09 6.18
CA ASP A 107 -13.95 -12.77 6.10
C ASP A 107 -14.20 -11.61 5.12
N LEU A 108 -14.49 -11.96 3.87
CA LEU A 108 -14.92 -11.02 2.84
C LEU A 108 -16.44 -10.85 2.81
N SER A 109 -17.17 -11.22 3.88
CA SER A 109 -18.60 -10.98 3.95
C SER A 109 -18.91 -9.49 3.83
N GLY A 110 -20.08 -9.18 3.25
CA GLY A 110 -20.50 -7.80 3.01
C GLY A 110 -20.49 -6.93 4.28
N GLY A 111 -20.69 -7.51 5.47
CA GLY A 111 -20.64 -6.78 6.73
C GLY A 111 -19.22 -6.36 7.14
N THR A 112 -18.26 -7.28 7.07
CA THR A 112 -16.87 -7.02 7.45
C THR A 112 -16.18 -6.08 6.45
N ILE A 113 -16.33 -6.34 5.15
CA ILE A 113 -15.72 -5.49 4.14
C ILE A 113 -16.27 -4.06 4.14
N ARG A 114 -17.58 -3.85 4.40
CA ARG A 114 -18.14 -2.50 4.55
C ARG A 114 -17.54 -1.74 5.73
N ARG A 115 -17.31 -2.44 6.85
CA ARG A 115 -16.68 -1.84 8.03
C ARG A 115 -15.25 -1.40 7.73
N ASP A 116 -14.47 -2.27 7.10
CA ASP A 116 -13.07 -1.98 6.80
C ASP A 116 -12.93 -0.94 5.67
N VAL A 117 -13.80 -0.97 4.67
CA VAL A 117 -13.90 0.09 3.66
C VAL A 117 -14.26 1.43 4.29
N ALA A 118 -15.16 1.48 5.27
CA ALA A 118 -15.48 2.73 5.97
C ALA A 118 -14.26 3.29 6.72
N VAL A 119 -13.41 2.43 7.30
CA VAL A 119 -12.14 2.84 7.92
C VAL A 119 -11.16 3.38 6.87
N LEU A 120 -11.08 2.78 5.69
CA LEU A 120 -10.28 3.29 4.59
C LEU A 120 -10.79 4.67 4.10
N VAL A 121 -12.11 4.85 3.98
CA VAL A 121 -12.70 6.15 3.63
C VAL A 121 -12.35 7.21 4.68
N ASP A 122 -12.47 6.90 5.97
CA ASP A 122 -12.10 7.81 7.07
C ASP A 122 -10.62 8.22 7.00
N GLN A 123 -9.71 7.28 6.72
CA GLN A 123 -8.29 7.57 6.51
C GLN A 123 -8.07 8.55 5.34
N LEU A 124 -8.71 8.31 4.19
CA LEU A 124 -8.53 9.13 3.00
C LEU A 124 -9.16 10.52 3.13
N GLN A 125 -10.30 10.63 3.82
CA GLN A 125 -10.90 11.93 4.15
C GLN A 125 -10.02 12.72 5.13
N THR A 126 -9.41 12.04 6.13
CA THR A 126 -8.46 12.66 7.06
C THR A 126 -7.23 13.20 6.35
N LEU A 127 -6.80 12.53 5.28
CA LEU A 127 -5.72 12.96 4.41
C LEU A 127 -6.14 14.01 3.37
N GLU A 128 -7.42 14.38 3.33
CA GLU A 128 -8.00 15.25 2.30
C GLU A 128 -7.67 14.78 0.87
N ALA A 129 -7.67 13.45 0.66
CA ALA A 129 -7.31 12.85 -0.61
C ALA A 129 -8.31 13.23 -1.71
N ALA A 130 -7.86 13.98 -2.70
CA ALA A 130 -8.65 14.39 -3.85
C ALA A 130 -8.40 13.44 -5.05
N ASP A 131 -9.35 12.55 -5.33
CA ASP A 131 -9.30 11.56 -6.43
C ASP A 131 -7.97 10.77 -6.50
N PRO A 132 -7.65 9.98 -5.46
CA PRO A 132 -6.39 9.23 -5.42
C PRO A 132 -6.36 8.09 -6.45
N LEU A 133 -5.17 7.79 -6.98
CA LEU A 133 -4.92 6.53 -7.69
C LEU A 133 -4.63 5.41 -6.70
N PHE A 134 -5.47 4.37 -6.69
CA PHE A 134 -5.23 3.17 -5.89
C PHE A 134 -4.32 2.16 -6.62
N ILE A 135 -3.16 1.86 -6.06
CA ILE A 135 -2.21 0.86 -6.54
C ILE A 135 -2.46 -0.44 -5.77
N LEU A 136 -3.16 -1.38 -6.40
CA LEU A 136 -3.68 -2.59 -5.77
C LEU A 136 -2.67 -3.73 -5.85
N ILE A 137 -2.12 -4.16 -4.72
CA ILE A 137 -1.10 -5.20 -4.67
C ILE A 137 -1.76 -6.58 -4.76
N GLY A 138 -1.62 -7.23 -5.92
CA GLY A 138 -2.05 -8.60 -6.16
C GLY A 138 -3.52 -8.72 -6.58
N THR A 139 -3.83 -9.85 -7.22
CA THR A 139 -5.14 -10.10 -7.85
C THR A 139 -6.30 -10.18 -6.85
N LYS A 140 -6.05 -10.68 -5.64
CA LYS A 140 -7.08 -10.76 -4.59
C LYS A 140 -7.51 -9.37 -4.10
N THR A 141 -6.54 -8.48 -3.86
CA THR A 141 -6.80 -7.08 -3.51
C THR A 141 -7.55 -6.40 -4.64
N ALA A 142 -7.11 -6.58 -5.89
CA ALA A 142 -7.78 -6.02 -7.06
C ALA A 142 -9.24 -6.47 -7.18
N LYS A 143 -9.51 -7.76 -6.98
CA LYS A 143 -10.87 -8.31 -6.98
C LYS A 143 -11.71 -7.72 -5.86
N ALA A 144 -11.23 -7.78 -4.61
CA ALA A 144 -11.98 -7.27 -3.46
C ALA A 144 -12.26 -5.77 -3.60
N PHE A 145 -11.28 -4.99 -4.04
CA PHE A 145 -11.46 -3.56 -4.31
C PHE A 145 -12.53 -3.33 -5.39
N THR A 146 -12.49 -4.06 -6.50
CA THR A 146 -13.45 -3.90 -7.60
C THR A 146 -14.88 -4.26 -7.17
N ASP A 147 -15.03 -5.37 -6.44
CA ASP A 147 -16.33 -5.82 -5.92
C ASP A 147 -16.97 -4.80 -4.95
N HIS A 148 -16.18 -3.90 -4.36
CA HIS A 148 -16.60 -2.90 -3.39
C HIS A 148 -16.33 -1.44 -3.80
N ALA A 149 -15.94 -1.22 -5.06
CA ALA A 149 -15.64 0.10 -5.60
C ALA A 149 -16.79 1.11 -5.44
N PRO A 150 -18.09 0.74 -5.58
CA PRO A 150 -19.19 1.69 -5.34
C PRO A 150 -19.23 2.25 -3.92
N VAL A 151 -18.93 1.42 -2.92
CA VAL A 151 -18.92 1.87 -1.51
C VAL A 151 -17.79 2.88 -1.27
N LEU A 152 -16.63 2.64 -1.89
CA LEU A 152 -15.49 3.55 -1.83
C LEU A 152 -15.76 4.87 -2.56
N SER A 153 -16.29 4.82 -3.78
CA SER A 153 -16.60 6.02 -4.56
C SER A 153 -17.65 6.88 -3.86
N ASP A 154 -18.70 6.27 -3.31
CA ASP A 154 -19.74 6.97 -2.55
C ASP A 154 -19.15 7.64 -1.29
N GLY A 155 -18.32 6.91 -0.53
CA GLY A 155 -17.69 7.43 0.68
C GLY A 155 -16.71 8.58 0.43
N LEU A 156 -16.05 8.58 -0.73
CA LEU A 156 -15.14 9.65 -1.14
C LEU A 156 -15.83 10.78 -1.93
N GLY A 157 -17.12 10.66 -2.22
CA GLY A 157 -17.85 11.62 -3.05
C GLY A 157 -17.33 11.68 -4.49
N LEU A 158 -16.81 10.57 -5.01
CA LEU A 158 -16.26 10.46 -6.36
C LEU A 158 -17.25 9.74 -7.29
N ALA A 159 -17.28 10.13 -8.57
CA ALA A 159 -18.07 9.40 -9.57
C ALA A 159 -17.55 7.97 -9.81
N ARG A 160 -16.25 7.78 -9.67
CA ARG A 160 -15.55 6.49 -9.71
C ARG A 160 -14.21 6.63 -9.01
N VAL A 161 -13.67 5.53 -8.51
CA VAL A 161 -12.29 5.44 -8.03
C VAL A 161 -11.35 5.03 -9.15
N ARG A 162 -10.16 5.65 -9.22
CA ARG A 162 -9.10 5.25 -10.16
C ARG A 162 -8.25 4.18 -9.51
N SER A 163 -7.97 3.09 -10.23
CA SER A 163 -7.13 2.03 -9.69
C SER A 163 -6.33 1.31 -10.76
N VAL A 164 -5.22 0.71 -10.32
CA VAL A 164 -4.33 -0.09 -11.14
C VAL A 164 -3.87 -1.30 -10.33
N ALA A 165 -3.93 -2.50 -10.92
CA ALA A 165 -3.46 -3.71 -10.28
C ALA A 165 -1.98 -3.95 -10.61
N VAL A 166 -1.18 -4.24 -9.59
CA VAL A 166 0.21 -4.67 -9.74
C VAL A 166 0.42 -6.08 -9.20
N PRO A 167 1.43 -6.83 -9.67
CA PRO A 167 1.73 -8.13 -9.09
C PRO A 167 2.03 -8.03 -7.59
N HIS A 168 1.69 -9.09 -6.84
CA HIS A 168 2.15 -9.19 -5.45
C HIS A 168 3.66 -9.41 -5.42
N TYR A 169 4.36 -8.76 -4.49
CA TYR A 169 5.82 -8.81 -4.35
C TYR A 169 6.34 -9.94 -3.44
N SER A 170 5.45 -10.87 -3.03
CA SER A 170 5.82 -11.93 -2.09
C SER A 170 6.65 -13.00 -2.80
N ALA A 171 7.49 -13.71 -2.05
CA ALA A 171 8.30 -14.80 -2.61
C ALA A 171 7.45 -15.90 -3.27
N ALA A 172 6.22 -16.11 -2.81
CA ALA A 172 5.26 -17.03 -3.42
C ALA A 172 4.91 -16.65 -4.87
N ASN A 173 5.01 -15.37 -5.22
CA ASN A 173 4.80 -14.86 -6.56
C ASN A 173 6.09 -14.75 -7.38
N GLY A 174 7.18 -15.37 -6.91
CA GLY A 174 8.51 -15.32 -7.52
C GLY A 174 8.55 -15.78 -8.98
N ARG A 175 7.60 -16.59 -9.44
CA ARG A 175 7.48 -16.96 -10.87
C ARG A 175 7.16 -15.77 -11.77
N VAL A 176 6.43 -14.78 -11.26
CA VAL A 176 6.03 -13.58 -12.02
C VAL A 176 7.21 -12.62 -12.16
N HIS A 177 7.81 -12.22 -11.05
CA HIS A 177 8.88 -11.22 -11.01
C HIS A 177 10.29 -11.82 -10.94
N GLY A 178 10.44 -13.14 -11.02
CA GLY A 178 11.75 -13.83 -11.00
C GLY A 178 12.56 -13.63 -9.72
N ASN A 179 11.93 -13.26 -8.60
CA ASN A 179 12.61 -12.79 -7.39
C ASN A 179 13.63 -11.66 -7.66
N SER A 180 13.40 -10.84 -8.69
CA SER A 180 14.23 -9.68 -9.04
C SER A 180 13.47 -8.38 -8.76
N PRO A 181 13.99 -7.49 -7.88
CA PRO A 181 13.42 -6.16 -7.66
C PRO A 181 13.35 -5.34 -8.95
N CYS A 182 14.37 -5.41 -9.81
CA CYS A 182 14.37 -4.72 -11.11
C CYS A 182 13.24 -5.20 -12.03
N LYS A 183 13.04 -6.53 -12.15
CA LYS A 183 11.94 -7.07 -12.96
C LYS A 183 10.58 -6.70 -12.36
N TYR A 184 10.45 -6.69 -11.03
CA TYR A 184 9.24 -6.23 -10.37
C TYR A 184 8.95 -4.76 -10.65
N ARG A 185 9.95 -3.87 -10.52
CA ARG A 185 9.86 -2.46 -10.90
C ARG A 185 9.35 -2.29 -12.32
N GLN A 186 9.89 -3.02 -13.30
CA GLN A 186 9.43 -2.96 -14.69
C GLN A 186 7.94 -3.31 -14.84
N LEU A 187 7.46 -4.35 -14.16
CA LEU A 187 6.05 -4.75 -14.18
C LEU A 187 5.15 -3.68 -13.54
N VAL A 188 5.58 -3.09 -12.42
CA VAL A 188 4.85 -2.02 -11.73
C VAL A 188 4.77 -0.77 -12.62
N LEU A 189 5.90 -0.31 -13.18
CA LEU A 189 5.94 0.87 -14.05
C LEU A 189 5.11 0.69 -15.32
N ALA A 190 5.12 -0.51 -15.92
CA ALA A 190 4.28 -0.81 -17.08
C ALA A 190 2.78 -0.71 -16.74
N ALA A 191 2.37 -1.21 -15.58
CA ALA A 191 0.98 -1.11 -15.12
C ALA A 191 0.59 0.35 -14.84
N LEU A 192 1.46 1.12 -14.18
CA LEU A 192 1.21 2.54 -13.86
C LEU A 192 1.09 3.40 -15.13
N THR A 193 1.96 3.19 -16.11
CA THR A 193 1.90 3.90 -17.40
C THR A 193 0.58 3.65 -18.11
N ALA A 194 0.12 2.39 -18.13
CA ALA A 194 -1.17 2.04 -18.75
C ALA A 194 -2.41 2.57 -18.01
N ALA A 195 -2.25 3.11 -16.80
CA ALA A 195 -3.34 3.72 -16.03
C ALA A 195 -3.45 5.24 -16.23
N ASP A 196 -2.40 5.86 -16.80
CA ASP A 196 -2.36 7.28 -17.15
C ASP A 196 -2.88 7.56 -18.59
N ASP A 197 -3.01 6.51 -19.42
CA ASP A 197 -3.59 6.53 -20.78
C ASP A 197 -5.13 6.42 -20.77
#